data_AF-A0A1R3VIZ7-F1
#
_entry.id   AF-A0A1R3VIZ7-F1
#
_cell.length_a   1.000
_cell.length_b   1.000
_cell.length_c   1.000
_cell.angle_alpha   90.00
_cell.angle_beta   90.00
_cell.angle_gamma   90.00
#
_symmetry.space_group_name_H-M   'P 1'
#
loop_
_entity.id
_entity.type
_entity.pdbx_description
1 polymer ?
#
loop_
_entity_poly.entity_id
_entity_poly.type
_entity_poly.pdbx_seq_one_letter_code
_entity_poly.pdbx_strand_id
1 'polypeptide(L)'
;MFHFSQSSQKTSRSIRFACRPEDHGVIAPPVAARTVLPDWFRKLPAVDQQQASATNNGLTVKRCMPFLDAMTTGWILPLAATVRLEIKDGGSAVAAGSSTG
;
A
#
# COMPACT_ATOMS: atom_id res chain seq x y z
N MET A 1 -49.56 -12.94 -17.85
CA MET A 1 -48.31 -13.54 -17.35
C MET A 1 -47.17 -12.92 -18.16
N PHE A 2 -46.68 -11.75 -17.74
CA PHE A 2 -45.63 -11.02 -18.45
C PHE A 2 -44.31 -11.24 -17.72
N HIS A 3 -43.43 -12.05 -18.32
CA HIS A 3 -42.07 -12.24 -17.85
C HIS A 3 -41.22 -11.04 -18.30
N PHE A 4 -40.97 -10.12 -17.37
CA PHE A 4 -40.00 -9.05 -17.56
C PHE A 4 -38.59 -9.65 -17.42
N SER A 5 -37.98 -9.98 -18.56
CA SER A 5 -36.58 -10.37 -18.65
C SER A 5 -35.69 -9.19 -18.27
N GLN A 6 -35.26 -9.13 -17.00
CA GLN A 6 -34.23 -8.18 -16.59
C GLN A 6 -32.89 -8.60 -17.19
N SER A 7 -32.45 -7.88 -18.22
CA SER A 7 -31.08 -7.96 -18.71
C SER A 7 -30.16 -7.37 -17.63
N SER A 8 -29.36 -8.22 -17.00
CA SER A 8 -28.38 -7.82 -15.99
C SER A 8 -27.27 -7.02 -16.66
N GLN A 9 -27.29 -5.69 -16.50
CA GLN A 9 -26.24 -4.81 -16.99
C GLN A 9 -24.96 -5.06 -16.17
N LYS A 10 -24.01 -5.82 -16.75
CA LYS A 10 -22.71 -6.14 -16.13
C LYS A 10 -21.88 -4.85 -16.01
N THR A 11 -21.97 -4.16 -14.88
CA THR A 11 -21.09 -3.04 -14.57
C THR A 11 -19.67 -3.60 -14.38
N SER A 12 -18.78 -3.32 -15.34
CA SER A 12 -17.36 -3.60 -15.16
C SER A 12 -16.83 -2.67 -14.06
N ARG A 13 -16.55 -3.23 -12.88
CA ARG A 13 -15.89 -2.50 -11.81
C ARG A 13 -14.48 -2.12 -12.28
N SER A 14 -14.33 -0.89 -12.74
CA SER A 14 -13.05 -0.33 -13.21
C SER A 14 -12.65 0.84 -12.31
N ILE A 15 -11.34 0.94 -12.03
CA ILE A 15 -10.74 2.05 -11.29
C ILE A 15 -10.02 2.92 -12.32
N ARG A 16 -10.21 4.24 -12.25
CA ARG A 16 -9.54 5.21 -13.11
C ARG A 16 -8.76 6.19 -12.25
N PHE A 17 -7.54 6.51 -12.68
CA PHE A 17 -6.70 7.54 -12.09
C PHE A 17 -6.65 8.73 -13.02
N ALA A 18 -6.86 9.92 -12.50
CA ALA A 18 -6.87 11.16 -13.26
C ALA A 18 -5.68 12.04 -12.84
N CYS A 19 -5.06 12.69 -13.81
CA CYS A 19 -4.10 13.77 -13.62
C CYS A 19 -4.32 14.81 -14.72
N ARG A 20 -3.74 16.00 -14.57
CA ARG A 20 -3.81 16.99 -15.64
C ARG A 20 -2.95 16.54 -16.82
N PRO A 21 -3.30 16.90 -18.07
CA PRO A 21 -2.51 16.51 -19.24
C PRO A 21 -1.03 16.87 -19.13
N GLU A 22 -0.71 18.02 -18.53
CA GLU A 22 0.65 18.50 -18.30
C GLU A 22 1.44 17.68 -17.27
N ASP A 23 0.77 16.98 -16.35
CA ASP A 23 1.43 16.15 -15.34
C ASP A 23 1.72 14.72 -15.85
N HIS A 24 1.08 14.33 -16.96
CA HIS A 24 1.20 12.98 -17.49
C HIS A 24 2.63 12.70 -17.99
N GLY A 25 3.30 11.74 -17.36
CA GLY A 25 4.71 11.43 -17.63
C GLY A 25 5.71 12.31 -16.88
N VAL A 26 5.23 13.33 -16.16
CA VAL A 26 6.04 14.15 -15.23
C VAL A 26 5.98 13.55 -13.83
N ILE A 27 4.78 13.20 -13.35
CA ILE A 27 4.59 12.48 -12.09
C ILE A 27 4.59 10.97 -12.32
N ALA A 28 5.03 10.21 -11.33
CA ALA A 28 5.01 8.76 -11.42
C ALA A 28 3.56 8.22 -11.42
N PRO A 29 3.26 7.22 -12.27
CA PRO A 29 1.92 6.66 -12.34
C PRO A 29 1.58 5.85 -11.08
N PRO A 30 0.28 5.69 -10.77
CA PRO A 30 -0.18 4.74 -9.76
C PRO A 30 0.32 3.33 -10.04
N VAL A 31 0.71 2.61 -9.00
CA VAL A 31 1.17 1.22 -9.09
C VAL A 31 0.40 0.32 -8.12
N ALA A 32 0.23 -0.95 -8.46
CA ALA A 32 -0.43 -1.89 -7.56
C ALA A 32 0.39 -2.03 -6.26
N ALA A 33 -0.23 -1.90 -5.10
CA ALA A 33 0.49 -1.85 -3.82
C ALA A 33 1.42 -3.06 -3.59
N ARG A 34 0.97 -4.25 -3.99
CA ARG A 34 1.75 -5.50 -3.93
C ARG A 34 3.10 -5.44 -4.65
N THR A 35 3.29 -4.60 -5.66
CA THR A 35 4.58 -4.52 -6.40
C THR A 35 5.63 -3.67 -5.69
N VAL A 36 5.23 -2.81 -4.75
CA VAL A 36 6.09 -1.82 -4.07
C VAL A 36 6.16 -2.03 -2.56
N LEU A 37 5.94 -3.26 -2.09
CA LEU A 37 6.12 -3.60 -0.68
C LEU A 37 7.49 -3.16 -0.14
N PRO A 38 7.61 -2.72 1.11
CA PRO A 38 8.90 -2.43 1.70
C PRO A 38 9.81 -3.66 1.75
N ASP A 39 11.11 -3.47 1.52
CA ASP A 39 12.09 -4.58 1.52
C ASP A 39 12.15 -5.34 2.83
N TRP A 40 12.06 -4.64 3.95
CA TRP A 40 12.07 -5.27 5.27
C TRP A 40 10.89 -6.23 5.43
N PHE A 41 9.70 -5.87 4.93
CA PHE A 41 8.50 -6.71 5.03
C PHE A 41 8.59 -7.91 4.09
N ARG A 42 9.14 -7.72 2.88
CA ARG A 42 9.45 -8.83 1.96
C ARG A 42 10.38 -9.85 2.62
N LYS A 43 11.44 -9.38 3.26
CA LYS A 43 12.49 -10.20 3.89
C LYS A 43 12.10 -10.77 5.26
N LEU A 44 11.11 -10.20 5.94
CA LEU A 44 10.64 -10.68 7.24
C LEU A 44 10.23 -12.17 7.14
N PRO A 45 10.74 -13.07 8.00
CA PRO A 45 10.29 -14.45 8.03
C PRO A 45 8.84 -14.53 8.52
N ALA A 46 8.09 -15.54 8.07
CA ALA A 46 6.71 -15.75 8.53
C ALA A 46 6.64 -16.20 10.00
N VAL A 47 7.67 -16.89 10.47
CA VAL A 47 7.83 -17.40 11.83
C VAL A 47 9.20 -16.99 12.33
N ASP A 48 9.26 -16.38 13.51
CA ASP A 48 10.48 -16.21 14.28
C ASP A 48 10.72 -17.45 15.14
N GLN A 49 11.73 -18.23 14.76
CA GLN A 49 12.08 -19.48 15.44
C GLN A 49 12.59 -19.26 16.87
N GLN A 50 13.14 -18.08 17.18
CA GLN A 50 13.60 -17.80 18.55
C GLN A 50 12.45 -17.53 19.52
N GLN A 51 11.30 -17.11 18.98
CA GLN A 51 10.08 -16.86 19.75
C GLN A 51 9.13 -18.06 19.76
N ALA A 52 9.38 -19.08 18.93
CA ALA A 52 8.57 -20.28 18.86
C ALA A 52 8.76 -21.16 20.11
N SER A 53 7.65 -21.51 20.75
CA SER A 53 7.62 -22.35 21.95
C SER A 53 6.32 -23.16 22.00
N ALA A 54 6.13 -23.99 23.03
CA ALA A 54 4.89 -24.74 23.22
C ALA A 54 3.65 -23.83 23.38
N THR A 55 3.82 -22.57 23.78
CA THR A 55 2.72 -21.61 24.02
C THR A 55 2.74 -20.41 23.07
N ASN A 56 3.76 -20.27 22.23
CA ASN A 56 3.88 -19.21 21.25
C ASN A 56 4.24 -19.79 19.88
N ASN A 57 3.42 -19.54 18.87
CA ASN A 57 3.66 -20.04 17.51
C ASN A 57 4.72 -19.23 16.73
N GLY A 58 5.27 -18.17 17.33
CA GLY A 58 6.32 -17.35 16.74
C GLY A 58 5.89 -16.60 15.48
N LEU A 59 4.59 -16.47 15.19
CA LEU A 59 4.13 -15.80 13.97
C LEU A 59 4.51 -14.32 14.00
N THR A 60 5.15 -13.86 12.91
CA THR A 60 5.47 -12.44 12.75
C THR A 60 4.28 -11.68 12.18
N VAL A 61 4.38 -10.35 12.13
CA VAL A 61 3.37 -9.49 11.50
C VAL A 61 3.10 -9.86 10.02
N LYS A 62 4.04 -10.55 9.36
CA LYS A 62 3.84 -11.08 8.00
C LYS A 62 2.66 -12.04 7.87
N ARG A 63 2.27 -12.69 8.97
CA ARG A 63 1.14 -13.65 9.03
C ARG A 63 -0.15 -13.02 9.57
N CYS A 64 -0.13 -11.75 9.98
CA CYS A 64 -1.31 -10.99 10.34
C CYS A 64 -2.07 -10.59 9.07
N MET A 65 -3.19 -11.27 8.75
CA MET A 65 -3.97 -10.98 7.55
C MET A 65 -4.37 -9.50 7.41
N PRO A 66 -4.88 -8.81 8.46
CA PRO A 66 -5.15 -7.39 8.38
C PRO A 66 -3.93 -6.54 7.96
N PHE A 67 -2.73 -6.89 8.43
CA PHE A 67 -1.51 -6.16 8.07
C PHE A 67 -1.07 -6.45 6.64
N LEU A 68 -1.09 -7.72 6.23
CA LEU A 68 -0.75 -8.11 4.86
C LEU A 68 -1.69 -7.44 3.86
N ASP A 69 -2.99 -7.43 4.14
CA ASP A 69 -4.00 -6.81 3.30
C ASP A 69 -3.78 -5.30 3.19
N ALA A 70 -3.52 -4.61 4.31
CA ALA A 70 -3.21 -3.19 4.33
C ALA A 70 -1.99 -2.83 3.46
N MET A 71 -0.99 -3.71 3.43
CA MET A 71 0.24 -3.48 2.67
C MET A 71 0.13 -3.85 1.18
N THR A 72 -0.75 -4.78 0.81
CA THR A 72 -0.77 -5.39 -0.54
C THR A 72 -1.98 -5.02 -1.37
N THR A 73 -3.09 -4.65 -0.75
CA THR A 73 -4.35 -4.37 -1.43
C THR A 73 -4.39 -2.94 -1.94
N GLY A 74 -4.94 -2.75 -3.14
CA GLY A 74 -5.14 -1.43 -3.72
C GLY A 74 -3.91 -0.93 -4.47
N TRP A 75 -3.72 0.39 -4.44
CA TRP A 75 -2.78 1.12 -5.29
C TRP A 75 -2.00 2.13 -4.46
N ILE A 76 -0.73 2.29 -4.78
CA ILE A 76 0.13 3.35 -4.26
C ILE A 76 0.15 4.47 -5.28
N LEU A 77 -0.12 5.68 -4.80
CA LEU A 77 0.14 6.94 -5.50
C LEU A 77 1.53 7.43 -5.06
N PRO A 78 2.56 7.35 -5.92
CA PRO A 78 3.88 7.86 -5.55
C PRO A 78 3.84 9.37 -5.29
N LEU A 79 4.80 9.85 -4.51
CA LEU A 79 4.95 11.28 -4.26
C LEU A 79 5.24 12.01 -5.58
N ALA A 80 4.56 13.14 -5.80
CA ALA A 80 4.75 13.98 -6.99
C ALA A 80 6.10 14.73 -6.99
N ALA A 81 6.74 14.86 -5.84
CA ALA A 81 8.02 15.53 -5.66
C ALA A 81 8.81 14.92 -4.50
N THR A 82 10.10 15.25 -4.42
CA THR A 82 10.96 14.83 -3.31
C THR A 82 10.55 15.51 -2.02
N VAL A 83 10.36 14.71 -0.97
CA VAL A 83 10.04 15.18 0.38
C VAL A 83 11.20 14.83 1.30
N ARG A 84 11.66 15.81 2.08
CA ARG A 84 12.62 15.62 3.16
C ARG A 84 11.87 15.41 4.46
N LEU A 85 12.21 14.32 5.16
CA LEU A 85 11.69 14.01 6.48
C LEU A 85 12.87 13.98 7.46
N GLU A 86 12.76 14.75 8.54
CA GLU A 86 13.75 14.78 9.62
C GLU A 86 13.10 14.35 10.93
N ILE A 87 13.68 13.32 11.54
CA ILE A 87 13.25 12.84 12.86
C ILE A 87 13.88 13.75 13.91
N LYS A 88 13.06 14.29 14.80
CA LYS A 88 13.46 15.11 15.94
C LYS A 88 13.07 14.43 17.25
N ASP A 89 13.65 14.90 18.34
CA ASP A 89 13.27 14.52 19.71
C ASP A 89 13.19 12.99 19.93
N GLY A 90 14.19 12.27 19.41
CA GLY A 90 14.31 10.82 19.56
C GLY A 90 13.19 10.00 18.92
N GLY A 91 12.45 10.57 17.95
CA GLY A 91 11.32 9.90 17.29
C GLY A 91 9.95 10.45 17.66
N SER A 92 9.89 11.41 18.59
CA SER A 92 8.61 12.00 19.03
C SER A 92 8.09 13.09 18.09
N ALA A 93 8.93 13.63 17.20
CA ALA A 93 8.56 14.66 16.25
C ALA A 93 9.18 14.39 14.87
N VAL A 94 8.49 14.85 13.82
CA VAL A 94 8.99 14.82 12.44
C VAL A 94 8.83 16.20 11.82
N ALA A 95 9.92 16.77 11.31
CA ALA A 95 9.85 17.92 10.41
C ALA A 95 9.77 17.42 8.97
N ALA A 96 8.81 17.93 8.21
CA ALA A 96 8.61 17.58 6.81
C ALA A 96 8.67 18.85 5.95
N GLY A 97 9.33 18.77 4.80
CA GLY A 97 9.39 19.85 3.82
C GLY A 97 9.61 19.32 2.41
N SER A 98 9.15 20.05 1.40
CA SER A 98 9.57 19.85 0.02
C SER A 98 10.99 20.39 -0.15
N SER A 99 11.84 19.70 -0.92
CA SER A 99 13.17 20.22 -1.25
C SER A 99 13.04 21.43 -2.18
N THR A 100 12.86 22.62 -1.61
CA THR A 100 13.29 23.85 -2.25
C THR A 100 14.76 23.99 -1.86
N GLY A 101 15.64 24.06 -2.86
CA GLY A 101 17.11 24.01 -2.70
C GLY A 101 17.67 24.99 -1.68
#